data_AF-A0A947WCD1-F1
#
_entry.id   AF-A0A947WCD1-F1
#
_cell.length_a   1.000
_cell.length_b   1.000
_cell.length_c   1.000
_cell.angle_alpha   90.00
_cell.angle_beta   90.00
_cell.angle_gamma   90.00
#
_symmetry.space_group_name_H-M   'P 1'
#
loop_
_entity.id
_entity.type
_entity.pdbx_description
1 polymer ?
#
loop_
_entity_poly.entity_id
_entity_poly.type
_entity_poly.pdbx_seq_one_letter_code
_entity_poly.pdbx_strand_id
1 'polypeptide(L)'
;MLNTIPNRITMARVLSVPLLMYLILSESFIGRILAVILFFLAAVSDAVDGYIARSFKQTTVFGQFADPIADKLLISGALIALVQLGELTAAVV
;
A
#
# COMPACT_ATOMS: atom_id res chain seq x y z
N MET A 1 15.59 4.39 -15.67
CA MET A 1 14.11 4.55 -15.73
C MET A 1 13.41 4.08 -14.44
N LEU A 2 13.88 3.02 -13.75
CA LEU A 2 13.35 2.58 -12.43
C LEU A 2 14.15 3.04 -11.20
N ASN A 3 15.27 3.76 -11.39
CA ASN A 3 16.27 4.01 -10.35
C ASN A 3 16.11 5.37 -9.64
N THR A 4 14.90 5.94 -9.63
CA THR A 4 14.59 7.14 -8.86
C THR A 4 14.10 6.72 -7.46
N ILE A 5 14.40 7.53 -6.44
CA ILE A 5 13.99 7.27 -5.06
C ILE A 5 12.46 7.06 -4.95
N PRO A 6 11.60 7.86 -5.62
CA PRO A 6 10.15 7.68 -5.58
C PRO A 6 9.70 6.31 -6.11
N ASN A 7 10.21 5.88 -7.27
CA ASN A 7 9.79 4.60 -7.87
C ASN A 7 10.14 3.39 -6.99
N ARG A 8 11.22 3.46 -6.20
CA ARG A 8 11.55 2.40 -5.24
C ARG A 8 10.56 2.36 -4.07
N ILE A 9 10.06 3.52 -3.64
CA ILE A 9 9.05 3.62 -2.58
C ILE A 9 7.71 3.06 -3.07
N THR A 10 7.26 3.44 -4.28
CA THR A 10 6.07 2.86 -4.90
C THR A 10 6.19 1.34 -5.04
N MET A 11 7.34 0.82 -5.48
CA MET A 11 7.57 -0.63 -5.59
C MET A 11 7.53 -1.33 -4.22
N ALA A 12 8.12 -0.72 -3.19
CA ALA A 12 8.06 -1.24 -1.83
C ALA A 12 6.62 -1.27 -1.31
N ARG A 13 5.77 -0.30 -1.67
CA ARG A 13 4.33 -0.31 -1.34
C ARG A 13 3.61 -1.46 -2.01
N VAL A 14 3.86 -1.71 -3.29
CA VAL A 14 3.24 -2.85 -3.99
C VAL A 14 3.65 -4.18 -3.34
N LEU A 15 4.92 -4.32 -2.96
CA LEU A 15 5.42 -5.51 -2.27
C LEU A 15 4.92 -5.65 -0.82
N SER A 16 4.50 -4.56 -0.18
CA SER A 16 3.93 -4.63 1.17
C SER A 16 2.50 -5.14 1.19
N VAL A 17 1.77 -5.10 0.06
CA VAL A 17 0.37 -5.56 0.00
C VAL A 17 0.21 -7.05 0.32
N PRO A 18 0.97 -7.99 -0.27
CA PRO A 18 0.87 -9.41 0.12
C PRO A 18 1.24 -9.65 1.58
N LEU A 19 2.24 -8.93 2.10
CA LEU A 19 2.65 -9.02 3.51
C LEU A 19 1.53 -8.51 4.44
N LEU A 20 0.90 -7.40 4.08
CA LEU A 20 -0.24 -6.85 4.80
C LEU A 20 -1.40 -7.86 4.85
N MET A 21 -1.77 -8.44 3.71
CA MET A 21 -2.81 -9.45 3.64
C MET A 21 -2.48 -10.66 4.51
N TYR A 22 -1.24 -11.15 4.46
CA TYR A 22 -0.78 -12.24 5.32
C TYR A 22 -0.90 -11.92 6.82
N LEU A 23 -0.52 -10.72 7.24
CA LEU A 23 -0.62 -10.28 8.63
C LEU A 23 -2.07 -10.20 9.12
N ILE A 24 -2.98 -9.68 8.28
CA ILE A 24 -4.43 -9.62 8.58
C ILE A 24 -4.98 -11.04 8.71
N LEU A 25 -4.73 -11.90 7.72
CA LEU A 25 -5.25 -13.27 7.66
C LEU A 25 -4.64 -14.22 8.71
N SER A 26 -3.54 -13.82 9.37
CA SER A 26 -2.95 -14.62 10.45
C SER A 26 -3.83 -14.70 11.69
N GLU A 27 -4.86 -13.85 11.81
CA GLU A 27 -5.78 -13.71 12.95
C GLU A 27 -5.12 -13.46 14.32
N SER A 28 -3.79 -13.33 14.35
CA SER A 28 -3.03 -13.14 15.58
C SER A 28 -3.13 -11.69 16.07
N PHE A 29 -3.20 -11.49 17.40
CA PHE A 29 -3.23 -10.16 18.00
C PHE A 29 -2.03 -9.30 17.57
N ILE A 30 -0.83 -9.91 17.56
CA ILE A 30 0.41 -9.26 17.11
C ILE A 30 0.34 -8.96 15.61
N GLY A 31 -0.16 -9.90 14.80
CA GLY A 31 -0.33 -9.72 13.35
C GLY A 31 -1.25 -8.55 13.01
N ARG A 32 -2.36 -8.38 13.74
CA ARG A 32 -3.27 -7.23 13.57
C ARG A 32 -2.58 -5.90 13.87
N ILE A 33 -1.82 -5.81 14.97
CA ILE A 33 -1.04 -4.61 15.30
C ILE A 33 -0.02 -4.30 14.20
N LEU A 34 0.73 -5.31 13.76
CA LEU A 34 1.71 -5.17 12.69
C LEU A 34 1.06 -4.77 11.35
N ALA A 35 -0.12 -5.30 11.04
CA ALA A 35 -0.88 -4.93 9.85
C ALA A 35 -1.27 -3.44 9.86
N VAL A 36 -1.77 -2.94 11.00
CA VAL A 36 -2.11 -1.52 11.16
C VAL A 36 -0.88 -0.63 11.00
N ILE A 37 0.24 -1.00 11.63
CA ILE A 37 1.51 -0.26 11.52
C ILE A 37 2.00 -0.26 10.06
N LEU A 38 1.99 -1.42 9.40
CA LEU A 38 2.43 -1.56 8.01
C LEU A 38 1.56 -0.75 7.07
N PHE A 39 0.23 -0.81 7.23
CA PHE A 39 -0.72 -0.03 6.44
C PHE A 39 -0.49 1.47 6.62
N PHE A 40 -0.33 1.92 7.87
CA PHE A 40 -0.04 3.32 8.17
C PHE A 40 1.26 3.80 7.52
N LEU A 41 2.35 3.04 7.66
CA LEU A 41 3.64 3.39 7.05
C LEU A 41 3.56 3.39 5.51
N ALA A 42 2.80 2.46 4.93
CA ALA A 42 2.60 2.37 3.48
C ALA A 42 1.77 3.54 2.93
N ALA A 43 0.79 4.04 3.70
CA ALA A 43 0.01 5.21 3.35
C ALA A 43 0.81 6.51 3.50
N VAL A 44 1.60 6.64 4.57
CA VAL A 44 2.47 7.81 4.77
C VAL A 44 3.58 7.88 3.72
N SER A 45 4.09 6.73 3.27
CA SER A 45 5.16 6.70 2.26
C SER A 45 4.73 7.30 0.91
N ASP A 46 3.43 7.27 0.56
CA ASP A 46 2.84 7.94 -0.62
C ASP A 46 2.87 9.46 -0.56
N ALA A 47 2.55 10.01 0.61
CA ALA A 47 2.65 11.45 0.78
C ALA A 47 4.11 11.91 0.65
N VAL A 48 5.04 11.09 1.14
CA VAL A 48 6.48 11.39 1.15
C VAL A 48 7.11 11.24 -0.23
N ASP A 49 6.85 10.16 -0.96
CA ASP A 49 7.43 9.97 -2.29
C ASP A 49 6.90 10.97 -3.32
N GLY A 50 5.61 11.32 -3.27
CA GLY A 50 5.00 12.37 -4.07
C GLY A 50 5.55 13.77 -3.72
N TYR A 51 5.84 14.04 -2.44
CA TYR A 51 6.51 15.27 -2.02
C TYR A 51 7.95 15.35 -2.55
N ILE A 52 8.71 14.26 -2.45
CA ILE A 52 10.09 14.18 -2.95
C ILE A 52 10.10 14.32 -4.48
N ALA A 53 9.23 13.62 -5.20
CA ALA A 53 9.15 13.68 -6.65
C ALA A 53 8.90 15.12 -7.16
N ARG A 54 7.99 15.86 -6.49
CA ARG A 54 7.70 17.27 -6.81
C ARG A 54 8.87 18.19 -6.46
N SER A 55 9.45 18.02 -5.27
CA SER A 55 10.52 18.89 -4.77
C SER A 55 11.82 18.76 -5.58
N PHE A 56 12.15 17.54 -6.03
CA PHE A 56 13.35 17.27 -6.81
C PHE A 56 13.14 17.30 -8.33
N LYS A 57 11.93 17.66 -8.82
CA LYS A 57 11.55 17.60 -10.25
C LYS A 57 11.82 16.24 -10.90
N GLN A 58 11.73 15.16 -10.11
CA GLN A 58 11.97 13.78 -10.55
C GLN A 58 10.67 13.04 -10.89
N THR A 59 9.68 13.75 -11.40
CA THR A 59 8.41 13.16 -11.85
C THR A 59 8.63 12.34 -13.11
N THR A 60 8.23 11.07 -13.09
CA THR A 60 8.28 10.20 -14.28
C THR A 60 6.88 9.77 -14.68
N VAL A 61 6.65 9.54 -15.97
CA VAL A 61 5.35 9.05 -16.50
C VAL A 61 4.97 7.71 -15.86
N PHE A 62 5.96 6.83 -15.64
CA PHE A 62 5.75 5.55 -14.97
C PHE A 62 5.30 5.73 -13.51
N GLY A 63 5.98 6.59 -12.73
CA GLY A 63 5.60 6.84 -11.33
C GLY A 63 4.18 7.40 -11.22
N GLN A 64 3.82 8.38 -12.05
CA GLN A 64 2.46 8.94 -12.09
C GLN A 64 1.37 7.90 -12.42
N PHE A 65 1.71 6.88 -13.20
CA PHE A 65 0.79 5.78 -13.51
C PHE A 65 0.75 4.72 -12.40
N ALA A 66 1.91 4.41 -11.81
CA ALA A 66 2.05 3.38 -10.79
C ALA A 66 1.46 3.78 -9.44
N ASP A 67 1.56 5.06 -9.03
CA ASP A 67 1.08 5.52 -7.72
C ASP A 67 -0.43 5.26 -7.51
N PRO A 68 -1.35 5.68 -8.42
CA PRO A 68 -2.78 5.41 -8.26
C PRO A 68 -3.12 3.90 -8.25
N ILE A 69 -2.31 3.08 -8.90
CA ILE A 69 -2.49 1.62 -8.91
C ILE A 69 -2.04 1.03 -7.57
N ALA A 70 -0.86 1.42 -7.08
CA ALA A 70 -0.33 0.98 -5.80
C ALA A 70 -1.28 1.34 -4.64
N ASP A 71 -1.84 2.56 -4.67
CA ASP A 71 -2.82 3.02 -3.69
C ASP A 71 -4.10 2.18 -3.68
N LYS A 72 -4.68 1.92 -4.86
CA LYS A 72 -5.86 1.07 -4.97
C LYS A 72 -5.57 -0.36 -4.54
N LEU A 73 -4.38 -0.88 -4.83
CA LEU A 73 -3.98 -2.22 -4.42
C LEU A 73 -3.85 -2.34 -2.90
N LEU A 74 -3.26 -1.35 -2.23
CA LEU A 74 -3.10 -1.35 -0.78
C LEU A 74 -4.47 -1.38 -0.07
N ILE A 75 -5.38 -0.48 -0.45
CA ILE A 75 -6.71 -0.41 0.15
C ILE A 75 -7.54 -1.66 -0.20
N SER A 76 -7.55 -2.06 -1.48
CA SER A 76 -8.34 -3.22 -1.91
C SER A 76 -7.84 -4.51 -1.27
N GLY A 77 -6.52 -4.70 -1.16
CA GLY A 77 -5.94 -5.88 -0.51
C GLY A 77 -6.34 -5.98 0.97
N ALA A 78 -6.30 -4.86 1.70
CA ALA A 78 -6.77 -4.81 3.07
C ALA A 78 -8.26 -5.15 3.19
N LEU A 79 -9.10 -4.55 2.35
CA LEU A 79 -10.55 -4.81 2.35
C LEU A 79 -10.87 -6.27 2.00
N ILE A 80 -10.22 -6.84 0.99
CA ILE A 80 -10.39 -8.25 0.59
C ILE A 80 -10.04 -9.17 1.76
N ALA A 81 -8.92 -8.91 2.45
CA ALA A 81 -8.50 -9.71 3.60
C ALA A 81 -9.52 -9.64 4.75
N LEU A 82 -10.07 -8.46 5.04
CA LEU A 82 -11.10 -8.29 6.07
C LEU A 82 -12.44 -8.94 5.71
N VAL A 83 -12.83 -8.89 4.44
CA VAL A 83 -14.00 -9.62 3.92
C VAL A 83 -13.81 -11.12 4.07
N GLN A 84 -12.61 -11.63 3.76
CA GLN A 84 -12.27 -13.05 3.88
C GLN A 84 -12.37 -13.55 5.34
N LEU A 85 -12.07 -12.70 6.31
CA LEU A 85 -12.24 -12.99 7.75
C LEU A 85 -13.69 -12.84 8.23
N GLY A 86 -14.60 -12.36 7.39
CA GLY A 86 -15.99 -12.06 7.79
C GLY A 86 -16.14 -10.82 8.67
N GLU A 87 -15.08 -10.00 8.82
CA GLU A 87 -15.10 -8.77 9.60
C GLU A 87 -15.72 -7.58 8.85
N LEU A 88 -15.74 -7.67 7.51
CA LEU A 88 -16.45 -6.75 6.65
C LEU A 88 -17.40 -7.51 5.74
N THR A 89 -18.60 -6.98 5.53
CA THR A 89 -19.49 -7.46 4.47
C THR A 89 -18.99 -6.91 3.15
N ALA A 90 -18.80 -7.79 2.16
CA ALA A 90 -18.70 -7.36 0.77
C ALA A 90 -20.09 -6.85 0.35
N ALA A 91 -20.37 -5.58 0.61
CA ALA A 91 -21.59 -4.96 0.14
C ALA A 91 -21.56 -4.99 -1.41
N VAL A 92 -22.29 -5.94 -1.99
CA VAL A 92 -22.76 -5.82 -3.36
C VAL A 92 -23.84 -4.74 -3.29
N VAL A 93 -23.50 -3.53 -3.72
CA VAL A 93 -24.52 -2.56 -4.16
C VAL A 93 -25.21 -3.14 -5.38
#